data_AF-A0A2W4C5L0-F1
#
_entry.id   AF-A0A2W4C5L0-F1
#
_cell.length_a   1.000
_cell.length_b   1.000
_cell.length_c   1.000
_cell.angle_alpha   90.00
_cell.angle_beta   90.00
_cell.angle_gamma   90.00
#
_symmetry.space_group_name_H-M   'P 1'
#
loop_
_entity.id
_entity.type
_entity.pdbx_description
1 polymer ?
#
loop_
_entity_poly.entity_id
_entity_poly.type
_entity_poly.pdbx_seq_one_letter_code
_entity_poly.pdbx_strand_id
1 'polypeptide(L)'
;MDLLKKPQRDGKYVDRDIDCQEALQKAFLEVAGIHAASVVDAAGGKLSPVMLALAKRAVSAGWSLEEAEVAISELAQNLLDDDASE
;
A
#
# COMPACT_ATOMS: atom_id res chain seq x y z
N MET A 1 6.66 7.33 14.37
CA MET A 1 5.41 7.34 13.58
C MET A 1 5.73 8.05 12.29
N ASP A 2 6.12 7.30 11.26
CA ASP A 2 6.35 7.88 9.93
C ASP A 2 5.01 8.39 9.39
N LEU A 3 4.96 9.68 9.02
CA LEU A 3 3.82 10.24 8.32
C LEU A 3 3.87 9.77 6.86
N LEU A 4 2.77 9.19 6.38
CA LEU A 4 2.61 8.93 4.96
C LEU A 4 2.61 10.26 4.19
N LYS A 5 3.28 10.29 3.04
CA LYS A 5 3.25 11.44 2.13
C LYS A 5 1.80 11.69 1.72
N LYS A 6 1.38 12.96 1.78
CA LYS A 6 0.05 13.38 1.33
C LYS A 6 -0.02 13.46 -0.20
N PRO A 7 -1.22 13.36 -0.81
CA PRO A 7 -1.37 13.58 -2.24
C PRO A 7 -0.90 14.97 -2.68
N GLN A 8 -0.50 15.09 -3.96
CA GLN A 8 -0.05 16.36 -4.51
C GLN A 8 -1.15 17.42 -4.57
N ARG A 9 -2.38 16.99 -4.91
CA ARG A 9 -3.59 17.81 -4.95
C ARG A 9 -4.81 16.97 -4.60
N ASP A 10 -5.87 17.62 -4.15
CA ASP A 10 -7.17 16.98 -3.94
C ASP A 10 -7.78 16.52 -5.27
N GLY A 11 -8.46 15.37 -5.24
CA GLY A 11 -9.10 14.79 -6.41
C GLY A 11 -8.14 14.10 -7.38
N LYS A 12 -8.66 13.72 -8.55
CA LYS A 12 -7.93 12.93 -9.55
C LYS A 12 -6.82 13.75 -10.21
N TYR A 13 -5.67 13.12 -10.38
CA TYR A 13 -4.56 13.67 -11.15
C TYR A 13 -3.74 12.55 -11.80
N VAL A 14 -2.97 12.91 -12.82
CA VAL A 14 -2.10 11.96 -13.54
C VAL A 14 -1.08 11.38 -12.57
N ASP A 15 -0.91 10.06 -12.54
CA ASP A 15 0.00 9.33 -11.64
C ASP A 15 -0.39 9.35 -10.16
N ARG A 16 -1.66 9.64 -9.83
CA ARG A 16 -2.12 9.65 -8.43
C ARG A 16 -2.04 8.27 -7.77
N ASP A 17 -2.29 7.21 -8.53
CA ASP A 17 -2.11 5.82 -8.11
C ASP A 17 -0.64 5.51 -7.80
N ILE A 18 0.28 5.87 -8.70
CA ILE A 18 1.73 5.73 -8.52
C ILE A 18 2.20 6.48 -7.26
N ASP A 19 1.82 7.75 -7.08
CA ASP A 19 2.18 8.51 -5.89
C ASP A 19 1.64 7.86 -4.60
N CYS A 20 0.43 7.28 -4.65
CA CYS A 20 -0.15 6.58 -3.50
C CYS A 20 0.68 5.33 -3.15
N GLN A 21 1.10 4.58 -4.18
CA GLN A 21 1.98 3.43 -4.05
C GLN A 21 3.32 3.82 -3.41
N GLU A 22 3.97 4.86 -3.92
CA GLU A 22 5.23 5.36 -3.36
C GLU A 22 5.07 5.84 -1.91
N ALA A 23 3.96 6.52 -1.60
CA ALA A 23 3.66 6.97 -0.25
C ALA A 23 3.52 5.80 0.74
N LEU A 24 2.96 4.68 0.28
CA LEU A 24 2.72 3.48 1.09
C LEU A 24 3.91 2.53 1.15
N GLN A 25 4.81 2.55 0.17
CA GLN A 25 5.87 1.55 -0.04
C GLN A 25 6.70 1.29 1.21
N LYS A 26 7.24 2.33 1.85
CA LYS A 26 8.09 2.15 3.05
C LYS A 26 7.32 1.48 4.19
N ALA A 27 6.14 1.99 4.52
CA ALA A 27 5.31 1.45 5.60
C ALA A 27 4.79 0.03 5.27
N PHE A 28 4.53 -0.25 4.01
CA PHE A 28 4.18 -1.59 3.53
C PHE A 28 5.33 -2.58 3.75
N LEU A 29 6.56 -2.24 3.35
CA LEU A 29 7.73 -3.12 3.52
C LEU A 29 8.02 -3.40 5.00
N GLU A 30 7.82 -2.41 5.88
CA GLU A 30 7.91 -2.61 7.34
C GLU A 30 6.88 -3.63 7.86
N VAL A 31 5.65 -3.60 7.34
CA VAL A 31 4.60 -4.58 7.68
C VAL A 31 4.93 -5.95 7.08
N ALA A 32 5.36 -5.98 5.82
CA ALA A 32 5.68 -7.21 5.09
C ALA A 32 6.80 -8.01 5.78
N GLY A 33 7.85 -7.34 6.27
CA GLY A 33 8.95 -7.98 7.00
C GLY A 33 8.54 -8.64 8.32
N ILE A 34 7.38 -8.28 8.89
CA ILE A 34 6.85 -8.86 10.13
C ILE A 34 5.70 -9.85 9.83
N HIS A 35 4.93 -9.59 8.77
CA HIS A 35 3.68 -10.28 8.45
C HIS A 35 3.64 -10.78 7.01
N ALA A 36 4.56 -11.67 6.62
CA ALA A 36 4.64 -12.24 5.27
C ALA A 36 3.31 -12.86 4.77
N ALA A 37 2.55 -13.54 5.64
CA ALA A 37 1.23 -14.10 5.27
C ALA A 37 0.22 -13.02 4.83
N SER A 38 0.33 -11.80 5.38
CA SER A 38 -0.53 -10.68 4.98
C SER A 38 -0.17 -10.11 3.61
N VAL A 39 1.05 -10.34 3.12
CA VAL A 39 1.47 -9.97 1.76
C VAL A 39 0.74 -10.85 0.75
N VAL A 40 0.74 -12.17 0.96
CA VAL A 40 0.06 -13.12 0.07
C VAL A 40 -1.44 -12.85 -0.01
N ASP A 41 -2.10 -12.62 1.13
CA ASP A 41 -3.52 -12.23 1.16
C ASP A 41 -3.75 -10.92 0.37
N ALA A 42 -2.91 -9.90 0.58
CA ALA A 42 -3.03 -8.61 -0.09
C ALA A 42 -2.83 -8.71 -1.61
N ALA A 43 -1.87 -9.50 -2.07
CA ALA A 43 -1.65 -9.74 -3.50
C ALA A 43 -2.87 -10.39 -4.17
N GLY A 44 -3.61 -11.22 -3.42
CA GLY A 44 -4.90 -11.81 -3.82
C GLY A 44 -6.11 -10.88 -3.68
N GLY A 45 -5.89 -9.58 -3.39
CA GLY A 45 -6.95 -8.58 -3.24
C GLY A 45 -7.68 -8.64 -1.90
N LYS A 46 -7.14 -9.33 -0.89
CA LYS A 46 -7.73 -9.45 0.45
C LYS A 46 -6.85 -8.77 1.48
N LEU A 47 -7.29 -7.61 1.99
CA LEU A 47 -6.53 -6.93 3.03
C LEU A 47 -6.76 -7.60 4.40
N SER A 48 -5.70 -8.13 4.99
CA SER A 48 -5.69 -8.53 6.39
C SER A 48 -5.88 -7.31 7.31
N PRO A 49 -6.25 -7.49 8.59
CA PRO A 49 -6.48 -6.36 9.50
C PRO A 49 -5.31 -5.38 9.61
N VAL A 50 -4.06 -5.87 9.48
CA VAL A 50 -2.87 -5.02 9.52
C VAL A 50 -2.71 -4.19 8.24
N MET A 51 -2.99 -4.78 7.07
CA MET A 51 -2.99 -4.06 5.79
C MET A 51 -4.13 -3.04 5.72
N LEU A 52 -5.30 -3.40 6.24
CA LEU A 52 -6.42 -2.46 6.35
C LEU A 52 -6.10 -1.28 7.29
N ALA A 53 -5.35 -1.53 8.36
CA ALA A 53 -4.88 -0.46 9.25
C ALA A 53 -3.90 0.49 8.51
N LEU A 54 -3.04 -0.05 7.64
CA LEU A 54 -2.18 0.75 6.77
C LEU A 54 -3.01 1.60 5.78
N ALA A 55 -4.02 1.01 5.13
CA ALA A 55 -4.91 1.73 4.23
C ALA A 55 -5.64 2.90 4.93
N LYS A 56 -6.11 2.68 6.17
CA LYS A 56 -6.74 3.74 6.98
C LYS A 56 -5.76 4.86 7.37
N ARG A 57 -4.47 4.57 7.52
CA ARG A 57 -3.45 5.62 7.70
C ARG A 57 -3.30 6.45 6.44
N ALA A 58 -3.35 5.83 5.26
CA ALA A 58 -3.34 6.54 3.99
C ALA A 58 -4.52 7.50 3.88
N VAL A 59 -5.71 7.05 4.28
CA VAL A 59 -6.92 7.90 4.33
C VAL A 59 -6.72 9.12 5.23
N SER A 60 -6.09 8.92 6.40
CA SER A 60 -5.77 10.02 7.31
C SER A 60 -4.77 11.02 6.73
N ALA A 61 -3.97 10.62 5.74
CA ALA A 61 -3.03 11.48 5.00
C ALA A 61 -3.65 12.15 3.75
N GLY A 62 -4.90 11.83 3.40
CA GLY A 62 -5.63 12.43 2.27
C GLY A 62 -5.81 11.52 1.05
N TRP A 63 -5.39 10.25 1.13
CA TRP A 63 -5.67 9.25 0.10
C TRP A 63 -7.11 8.74 0.20
N SER A 64 -7.70 8.25 -0.89
CA SER A 64 -8.94 7.48 -0.75
C SER A 64 -8.64 6.07 -0.25
N LEU A 65 -9.65 5.40 0.33
CA LEU A 65 -9.49 4.02 0.78
C LEU A 65 -9.24 3.08 -0.41
N GLU A 66 -9.99 3.25 -1.50
CA GLU A 66 -9.87 2.45 -2.71
C GLU A 66 -8.47 2.55 -3.33
N GLU A 67 -7.90 3.77 -3.43
CA GLU A 67 -6.53 3.97 -3.89
C GLU A 67 -5.51 3.25 -3.00
N ALA A 68 -5.68 3.33 -1.68
CA ALA A 68 -4.78 2.68 -0.75
C ALA A 68 -4.87 1.15 -0.82
N GLU A 69 -6.06 0.60 -1.03
CA GLU A 69 -6.28 -0.84 -1.19
C GLU A 69 -5.64 -1.38 -2.48
N VAL A 70 -5.81 -0.66 -3.58
CA VAL A 70 -5.17 -1.00 -4.86
C VAL A 70 -3.65 -0.92 -4.72
N ALA A 71 -3.12 0.19 -4.21
CA ALA A 71 -1.69 0.38 -4.03
C ALA A 71 -1.04 -0.69 -3.14
N ILE A 72 -1.71 -1.09 -2.05
CA ILE A 72 -1.23 -2.19 -1.18
C ILE A 72 -1.21 -3.52 -1.93
N SER A 73 -2.23 -3.79 -2.75
CA SER A 73 -2.31 -5.02 -3.54
C SER A 73 -1.21 -5.08 -4.61
N GLU A 74 -0.95 -3.97 -5.30
CA GLU A 74 0.13 -3.84 -6.29
C GLU A 74 1.50 -3.97 -5.65
N LEU A 75 1.74 -3.32 -4.49
CA LEU A 75 2.98 -3.49 -3.72
C LEU A 75 3.21 -4.95 -3.32
N ALA A 76 2.15 -5.65 -2.91
CA ALA A 76 2.24 -7.05 -2.54
C ALA A 76 2.54 -7.95 -3.74
N GLN A 77 1.90 -7.71 -4.88
CA GLN A 77 2.20 -8.44 -6.11
C GLN A 77 3.65 -8.21 -6.57
N ASN A 78 4.09 -6.95 -6.59
CA ASN A 78 5.47 -6.61 -6.95
C ASN A 78 6.50 -7.28 -6.02
N LEU A 79 6.24 -7.30 -4.71
CA LEU A 79 7.15 -7.95 -3.76
C LEU A 79 7.24 -9.46 -4.01
N LEU A 80 6.11 -10.13 -4.22
CA LEU A 80 6.09 -11.57 -4.48
C LEU A 80 6.70 -11.95 -5.82
N ASP A 81 6.57 -11.09 -6.83
CA ASP A 81 7.19 -11.30 -8.15
C ASP A 81 8.73 -11.18 -8.07
N ASP A 82 9.23 -10.20 -7.30
CA ASP A 82 10.66 -10.01 -7.00
C ASP A 82 11.23 -11.24 -6.27
N ASP A 83 10.57 -11.68 -5.18
CA ASP A 83 10.94 -12.90 -4.43
C ASP A 83 10.91 -14.19 -5.30
N ALA A 84 10.01 -14.26 -6.30
CA ALA A 84 9.89 -15.44 -7.19
C ALA A 84 10.95 -15.47 -8.30
N SER A 85 11.64 -14.35 -8.54
CA SER A 85 12.67 -14.20 -9.56
C SER A 85 14.09 -14.56 -9.08
N GLU A 86 14.24 -14.91 -7.80
CA GLU A 86 15.49 -15.35 -7.15
C GLU A 86 15.72 -16.87 -7.12
#